data_AF-A0A2G5ZE04-F1
#
_entry.id   AF-A0A2G5ZE04-F1
#
_cell.length_a   1.000
_cell.length_b   1.000
_cell.length_c   1.000
_cell.angle_alpha   90.00
_cell.angle_beta   90.00
_cell.angle_gamma   90.00
#
_symmetry.space_group_name_H-M   'P 1'
#
loop_
_entity.id
_entity.type
_entity.pdbx_description
1 polymer ?
#
loop_
_entity_poly.entity_id
_entity_poly.type
_entity_poly.pdbx_seq_one_letter_code
_entity_poly.pdbx_strand_id
1 'polypeptide(L)'
;MDSSESINKELTPKKKSNKIIIVSILAIVIILSGIFGVMKYQNLQKEKKKQEYATILAETSVEMYFEFLLSSVIVANYSDVWRNAIDKRNDFSTKISEYKERLTENGMIEAREKGREKIRENMKILQSPPAEYVETYTLIKQMYGVYTKMVDQALSPTGSLIDFNRKTNDLYSQFEQQQEELLITLPADIKKLKEDYEKNKEEEKEEEKEIISD
;
A
#
# COMPACT_ATOMS: atom_id res chain seq x y z
N MET A 1 77.68 34.94 -46.54
CA MET A 1 77.93 33.52 -46.22
C MET A 1 78.73 33.53 -44.92
N ASP A 2 78.11 33.72 -43.74
CA ASP A 2 76.79 33.24 -43.30
C ASP A 2 76.70 31.69 -43.39
N SER A 3 76.36 30.92 -42.35
CA SER A 3 76.07 31.23 -40.93
C SER A 3 77.21 30.65 -40.02
N SER A 4 77.16 30.51 -38.69
CA SER A 4 76.13 30.70 -37.66
C SER A 4 76.75 31.06 -36.27
N GLU A 5 75.94 30.98 -35.20
CA GLU A 5 76.24 31.33 -33.80
C GLU A 5 75.74 30.19 -32.88
N SER A 6 76.32 30.01 -31.68
CA SER A 6 75.57 29.43 -30.54
C SER A 6 76.11 29.90 -29.19
N ILE A 7 75.26 30.61 -28.44
CA ILE A 7 75.53 31.12 -27.09
C ILE A 7 74.96 30.13 -26.08
N ASN A 8 75.77 29.70 -25.12
CA ASN A 8 75.33 28.83 -24.03
C ASN A 8 75.02 29.67 -22.79
N LYS A 9 73.79 29.58 -22.26
CA LYS A 9 73.31 30.40 -21.13
C LYS A 9 72.75 29.52 -20.02
N GLU A 10 73.37 29.57 -18.84
CA GLU A 10 73.00 28.74 -17.70
C GLU A 10 71.58 29.01 -17.18
N LEU A 11 70.94 27.95 -16.69
CA LEU A 11 69.61 27.97 -16.07
C LEU A 11 69.72 27.65 -14.58
N THR A 12 69.29 28.59 -13.73
CA THR A 12 69.20 28.38 -12.27
C THR A 12 67.84 27.79 -11.86
N PRO A 13 67.77 26.93 -10.82
CA PRO A 13 66.55 26.22 -10.48
C PRO A 13 65.52 27.10 -9.73
N LYS A 14 64.27 27.11 -10.21
CA LYS A 14 63.16 27.92 -9.68
C LYS A 14 62.43 27.18 -8.54
N LYS A 15 62.39 27.78 -7.35
CA LYS A 15 61.77 27.23 -6.12
C LYS A 15 60.24 27.03 -6.29
N LYS A 16 59.75 25.78 -6.17
CA LYS A 16 58.31 25.43 -6.24
C LYS A 16 57.59 25.83 -4.95
N SER A 17 56.34 26.29 -5.05
CA SER A 17 55.58 26.82 -3.90
C SER A 17 54.45 25.88 -3.45
N ASN A 18 54.28 25.75 -2.12
CA ASN A 18 53.37 24.77 -1.50
C ASN A 18 51.86 25.05 -1.68
N LYS A 19 51.49 26.08 -2.47
CA LYS A 19 50.10 26.49 -2.68
C LYS A 19 49.25 25.45 -3.43
N ILE A 20 49.88 24.59 -4.23
CA ILE A 20 49.17 23.55 -5.02
C ILE A 20 48.57 22.47 -4.11
N ILE A 21 49.25 22.10 -3.02
CA ILE A 21 48.80 21.07 -2.08
C ILE A 21 47.50 21.49 -1.36
N ILE A 22 47.42 22.76 -0.95
CA ILE A 22 46.26 23.30 -0.21
C ILE A 22 45.00 23.30 -1.10
N VAL A 23 45.13 23.66 -2.38
CA VAL A 23 44.00 23.66 -3.33
C VAL A 23 43.48 22.25 -3.59
N SER A 24 44.37 21.25 -3.73
CA SER A 24 43.97 19.85 -3.90
C SER A 24 43.23 19.29 -2.69
N ILE A 25 43.64 19.63 -1.47
CA ILE A 25 42.95 19.19 -0.24
C ILE A 25 41.56 19.82 -0.15
N LEU A 26 41.42 21.12 -0.46
CA LEU A 26 40.13 21.82 -0.39
C LEU A 26 39.11 21.25 -1.40
N ALA A 27 39.55 20.88 -2.60
CA ALA A 27 38.71 20.24 -3.61
C ALA A 27 38.15 18.88 -3.14
N ILE A 28 38.99 18.06 -2.48
CA ILE A 28 38.57 16.75 -1.94
C ILE A 28 37.51 16.92 -0.84
N VAL A 29 37.65 17.92 0.05
CA VAL A 29 36.66 18.21 1.11
C VAL A 29 35.31 18.65 0.54
N ILE A 30 35.30 19.42 -0.56
CA ILE A 30 34.06 19.83 -1.24
C ILE A 30 33.39 18.61 -1.91
N ILE A 31 34.15 17.71 -2.53
CA ILE A 31 33.62 16.48 -3.13
C ILE A 31 33.05 15.55 -2.04
N LEU A 32 33.76 15.33 -0.94
CA LEU A 32 33.31 14.47 0.16
C LEU A 32 32.07 15.02 0.87
N SER A 33 31.98 16.34 1.08
CA SER A 33 30.77 16.97 1.65
C SER A 33 29.58 16.95 0.68
N GLY A 34 29.82 17.06 -0.63
CA GLY A 34 28.80 16.81 -1.65
C GLY A 34 28.27 15.37 -1.63
N ILE A 35 29.16 14.38 -1.59
CA ILE A 35 28.80 12.95 -1.49
C ILE A 35 28.05 12.67 -0.18
N PHE A 36 28.51 13.21 0.95
CA PHE A 36 27.85 13.04 2.25
C PHE A 36 26.48 13.72 2.29
N GLY A 37 26.34 14.91 1.69
CA GLY A 37 25.06 15.59 1.52
C GLY A 37 24.08 14.79 0.66
N VAL A 38 24.55 14.26 -0.48
CA VAL A 38 23.75 13.37 -1.35
C VAL A 38 23.36 12.08 -0.62
N MET A 39 24.28 11.43 0.10
CA MET A 39 23.98 10.23 0.90
C MET A 39 22.96 10.52 2.01
N LYS A 40 23.12 11.61 2.77
CA LYS A 40 22.20 11.99 3.85
C LYS A 40 20.82 12.36 3.31
N TYR A 41 20.76 13.09 2.19
CA TYR A 41 19.51 13.40 1.49
C TYR A 41 18.84 12.15 0.93
N GLN A 42 19.60 11.26 0.28
CA GLN A 42 19.09 9.98 -0.23
C GLN A 42 18.57 9.08 0.89
N ASN A 43 19.26 9.00 2.04
CA ASN A 43 18.80 8.22 3.18
C ASN A 43 17.55 8.84 3.81
N LEU A 44 17.49 10.16 4.00
CA LEU A 44 16.28 10.83 4.49
C LEU A 44 15.07 10.62 3.54
N GLN A 45 15.30 10.64 2.22
CA GLN A 45 14.27 10.35 1.23
C GLN A 45 13.90 8.86 1.15
N LYS A 46 14.84 7.93 1.46
CA LYS A 46 14.54 6.50 1.62
C LYS A 46 13.64 6.27 2.83
N GLU A 47 13.95 6.85 4.00
CA GLU A 47 13.10 6.72 5.19
C GLU A 47 11.70 7.30 4.95
N LYS A 48 11.59 8.47 4.31
CA LYS A 48 10.28 9.03 3.93
C LYS A 48 9.49 8.12 2.99
N LYS A 49 10.13 7.57 1.95
CA LYS A 49 9.49 6.60 1.06
C LYS A 49 9.14 5.27 1.75
N LYS A 50 9.93 4.85 2.73
CA LYS A 50 9.66 3.67 3.56
C LYS A 50 8.40 3.89 4.41
N GLN A 51 8.30 5.06 5.05
CA GLN A 51 7.13 5.45 5.84
C GLN A 51 5.88 5.60 4.97
N GLU A 52 5.98 6.30 3.83
CA GLU A 52 4.90 6.44 2.84
C GLU A 52 4.42 5.07 2.33
N TYR A 53 5.35 4.14 2.03
CA TYR A 53 5.01 2.76 1.67
C TYR A 53 4.27 2.04 2.81
N ALA A 54 4.75 2.13 4.05
CA ALA A 54 4.14 1.49 5.20
C ALA A 54 2.71 2.02 5.46
N THR A 55 2.49 3.34 5.35
CA THR A 55 1.18 3.97 5.45
C THR A 55 0.23 3.46 4.37
N ILE A 56 0.62 3.54 3.08
CA ILE A 56 -0.23 3.07 1.97
C ILE A 56 -0.50 1.57 2.08
N LEU A 57 0.48 0.76 2.51
CA LEU A 57 0.29 -0.67 2.75
C LEU A 57 -0.75 -0.93 3.84
N ALA A 58 -0.64 -0.25 4.98
CA ALA A 58 -1.57 -0.39 6.10
C ALA A 58 -2.99 0.08 5.74
N GLU A 59 -3.13 1.27 5.16
CA GLU A 59 -4.41 1.82 4.68
C GLU A 59 -5.08 0.87 3.67
N THR A 60 -4.33 0.39 2.67
CA THR A 60 -4.85 -0.53 1.66
C THR A 60 -5.28 -1.86 2.25
N SER A 61 -4.57 -2.35 3.28
CA SER A 61 -4.93 -3.59 4.00
C SER A 61 -6.27 -3.42 4.73
N VAL A 62 -6.44 -2.31 5.44
CA VAL A 62 -7.66 -1.99 6.18
C VAL A 62 -8.85 -1.74 5.24
N GLU A 63 -8.64 -0.99 4.17
CA GLU A 63 -9.67 -0.73 3.15
C GLU A 63 -10.10 -2.01 2.45
N MET A 64 -9.16 -2.87 2.08
CA MET A 64 -9.46 -4.17 1.48
C MET A 64 -10.26 -5.07 2.41
N TYR A 65 -9.94 -5.08 3.71
CA TYR A 65 -10.70 -5.81 4.73
C TYR A 65 -12.14 -5.29 4.87
N PHE A 66 -12.34 -3.97 4.99
CA PHE A 66 -13.68 -3.40 5.07
C PHE A 66 -14.50 -3.59 3.79
N GLU A 67 -13.89 -3.38 2.62
CA GLU A 67 -14.55 -3.60 1.34
C GLU A 67 -14.93 -5.07 1.15
N PHE A 68 -14.10 -6.01 1.63
CA PHE A 68 -14.42 -7.45 1.66
C PHE A 68 -15.64 -7.76 2.53
N LEU A 69 -15.69 -7.27 3.77
CA LEU A 69 -16.82 -7.49 4.69
C LEU A 69 -18.13 -6.92 4.14
N LEU A 70 -18.10 -5.72 3.59
CA LEU A 70 -19.28 -5.10 3.00
C LEU A 70 -19.76 -5.86 1.76
N SER A 71 -18.83 -6.38 0.94
CA SER A 71 -19.18 -7.28 -0.17
C SER A 71 -19.70 -8.65 0.30
N SER A 72 -19.17 -9.23 1.39
CA SER A 72 -19.68 -10.50 1.93
C SER A 72 -21.11 -10.35 2.48
N VAL A 73 -21.45 -9.21 3.09
CA VAL A 73 -22.84 -8.88 3.50
C VAL A 73 -23.77 -8.79 2.28
N ILE A 74 -23.36 -8.11 1.20
CA ILE A 74 -24.15 -8.06 -0.05
C ILE A 74 -24.37 -9.46 -0.62
N VAL A 75 -23.33 -10.28 -0.64
CA VAL A 75 -23.35 -11.67 -1.11
C VAL A 75 -24.26 -12.58 -0.27
N ALA A 76 -24.21 -12.47 1.07
CA ALA A 76 -25.10 -13.19 1.96
C ALA A 76 -26.58 -12.83 1.69
N ASN A 77 -26.87 -11.54 1.50
CA ASN A 77 -28.20 -11.07 1.14
C ASN A 77 -28.67 -11.57 -0.24
N TYR A 78 -27.79 -11.71 -1.26
CA TYR A 78 -28.16 -12.38 -2.51
C TYR A 78 -28.56 -13.84 -2.29
N SER A 79 -27.84 -14.57 -1.41
CA SER A 79 -28.20 -15.94 -1.05
C SER A 79 -29.58 -16.02 -0.41
N ASP A 80 -29.88 -15.10 0.53
CA ASP A 80 -31.19 -14.99 1.17
C ASP A 80 -32.30 -14.63 0.18
N VAL A 81 -32.09 -13.66 -0.71
CA VAL A 81 -33.05 -13.29 -1.76
C VAL A 81 -33.35 -14.48 -2.67
N TRP A 82 -32.32 -15.23 -3.07
CA TRP A 82 -32.46 -16.40 -3.94
C TRP A 82 -33.20 -17.55 -3.26
N ARG A 83 -32.84 -17.90 -2.02
CA ARG A 83 -33.51 -18.91 -1.21
C ARG A 83 -34.99 -18.55 -1.00
N ASN A 84 -35.26 -17.32 -0.57
CA ASN A 84 -36.63 -16.82 -0.36
C ASN A 84 -37.47 -16.82 -1.65
N ALA A 85 -36.85 -16.62 -2.82
CA ALA A 85 -37.56 -16.71 -4.10
C ALA A 85 -37.95 -18.17 -4.41
N ILE A 86 -37.05 -19.13 -4.21
CA ILE A 86 -37.30 -20.57 -4.37
C ILE A 86 -38.42 -21.03 -3.43
N ASP A 87 -38.31 -20.73 -2.13
CA ASP A 87 -39.27 -21.14 -1.10
C ASP A 87 -40.69 -20.62 -1.40
N LYS A 88 -40.79 -19.40 -1.92
CA LYS A 88 -42.05 -18.75 -2.30
C LYS A 88 -42.50 -19.03 -3.73
N ARG A 89 -41.77 -19.86 -4.49
CA ARG A 89 -42.02 -20.17 -5.91
C ARG A 89 -42.08 -18.94 -6.82
N ASN A 90 -41.33 -17.90 -6.49
CA ASN A 90 -41.15 -16.72 -7.33
C ASN A 90 -40.05 -16.97 -8.37
N ASP A 91 -40.09 -16.21 -9.48
CA ASP A 91 -38.93 -16.16 -10.37
C ASP A 91 -37.72 -15.51 -9.66
N PHE A 92 -36.67 -16.30 -9.46
CA PHE A 92 -35.49 -15.87 -8.73
C PHE A 92 -34.67 -14.82 -9.49
N SER A 93 -34.66 -14.88 -10.84
CA SER A 93 -33.95 -13.92 -11.69
C SER A 93 -34.49 -12.50 -11.49
N THR A 94 -35.83 -12.38 -11.44
CA THR A 94 -36.55 -11.15 -11.13
C THR A 94 -36.20 -10.66 -9.72
N LYS A 95 -36.25 -11.52 -8.70
CA LYS A 95 -35.95 -11.11 -7.31
C LYS A 95 -34.49 -10.72 -7.06
N ILE A 96 -33.54 -11.36 -7.72
CA ILE A 96 -32.12 -10.96 -7.72
C ILE A 96 -31.95 -9.60 -8.41
N SER A 97 -32.64 -9.37 -9.53
CA SER A 97 -32.60 -8.10 -10.27
C SER A 97 -33.19 -6.94 -9.45
N GLU A 98 -34.37 -7.13 -8.84
CA GLU A 98 -34.98 -6.16 -7.92
C GLU A 98 -34.05 -5.81 -6.74
N TYR A 99 -33.30 -6.79 -6.21
CA TYR A 99 -32.34 -6.52 -5.14
C TYR A 99 -31.12 -5.73 -5.62
N LYS A 100 -30.58 -6.08 -6.79
CA LYS A 100 -29.47 -5.34 -7.42
C LYS A 100 -29.87 -3.90 -7.78
N GLU A 101 -31.10 -3.68 -8.21
CA GLU A 101 -31.68 -2.35 -8.45
C GLU A 101 -31.67 -1.51 -7.16
N ARG A 102 -32.20 -2.04 -6.05
CA ARG A 102 -32.14 -1.35 -4.74
C ARG A 102 -30.70 -1.06 -4.27
N LEU A 103 -29.75 -1.97 -4.54
CA LEU A 103 -28.32 -1.75 -4.26
C LEU A 103 -27.66 -0.70 -5.18
N THR A 104 -28.28 -0.40 -6.31
CA THR A 104 -27.83 0.63 -7.24
C THR A 104 -28.42 1.99 -6.82
N GLU A 105 -29.72 2.03 -6.53
CA GLU A 105 -30.43 3.22 -6.04
C GLU A 105 -29.87 3.77 -4.72
N ASN A 106 -29.46 2.88 -3.79
CA ASN A 106 -28.86 3.28 -2.52
C ASN A 106 -27.34 3.55 -2.60
N GLY A 107 -26.75 3.51 -3.80
CA GLY A 107 -25.33 3.78 -4.04
C GLY A 107 -24.35 2.68 -3.62
N MET A 108 -24.80 1.54 -3.08
CA MET A 108 -23.90 0.47 -2.61
C MET A 108 -23.04 -0.10 -3.75
N ILE A 109 -23.61 -0.32 -4.93
CA ILE A 109 -22.88 -0.78 -6.14
C ILE A 109 -21.79 0.23 -6.54
N GLU A 110 -22.12 1.52 -6.60
CA GLU A 110 -21.15 2.58 -6.94
C GLU A 110 -20.04 2.69 -5.89
N ALA A 111 -20.38 2.54 -4.61
CA ALA A 111 -19.41 2.54 -3.53
C ALA A 111 -18.42 1.36 -3.63
N ARG A 112 -18.88 0.15 -3.97
CA ARG A 112 -17.99 -1.02 -4.20
C ARG A 112 -17.07 -0.79 -5.41
N GLU A 113 -17.59 -0.19 -6.48
CA GLU A 113 -16.79 0.15 -7.67
C GLU A 113 -15.68 1.16 -7.34
N LYS A 114 -16.00 2.23 -6.62
CA LYS A 114 -15.02 3.24 -6.17
C LYS A 114 -13.99 2.65 -5.21
N GLY A 115 -14.40 1.82 -4.25
CA GLY A 115 -13.50 1.13 -3.32
C GLY A 115 -12.52 0.21 -4.05
N ARG A 116 -13.03 -0.60 -4.99
CA ARG A 116 -12.21 -1.47 -5.85
C ARG A 116 -11.19 -0.70 -6.69
N GLU A 117 -11.56 0.45 -7.24
CA GLU A 117 -10.62 1.28 -8.01
C GLU A 117 -9.56 1.94 -7.11
N LYS A 118 -9.94 2.45 -5.92
CA LYS A 118 -8.97 3.01 -4.97
C LYS A 118 -7.92 1.97 -4.54
N ILE A 119 -8.38 0.78 -4.13
CA ILE A 119 -7.50 -0.33 -3.73
C ILE A 119 -6.62 -0.75 -4.91
N ARG A 120 -7.16 -0.80 -6.14
CA ARG A 120 -6.39 -1.09 -7.36
C ARG A 120 -5.26 -0.08 -7.59
N GLU A 121 -5.52 1.22 -7.46
CA GLU A 121 -4.47 2.24 -7.61
C GLU A 121 -3.40 2.14 -6.53
N ASN A 122 -3.79 1.95 -5.27
CA ASN A 122 -2.83 1.71 -4.19
C ASN A 122 -1.99 0.46 -4.46
N MET A 123 -2.59 -0.63 -4.93
CA MET A 123 -1.88 -1.86 -5.32
C MET A 123 -0.92 -1.66 -6.50
N LYS A 124 -1.09 -0.63 -7.35
CA LYS A 124 -0.07 -0.22 -8.34
C LYS A 124 1.11 0.49 -7.68
N ILE A 125 0.86 1.39 -6.72
CA ILE A 125 1.90 2.09 -5.97
C ILE A 125 2.76 1.09 -5.17
N LEU A 126 2.12 0.10 -4.57
CA LEU A 126 2.76 -0.91 -3.71
C LEU A 126 3.64 -1.93 -4.47
N GLN A 127 3.67 -1.93 -5.81
CA GLN A 127 4.37 -2.93 -6.62
C GLN A 127 5.88 -3.04 -6.40
N SER A 128 6.51 -2.03 -5.81
CA SER A 128 7.95 -1.99 -5.50
C SER A 128 8.20 -1.98 -3.99
N PRO A 129 8.00 -3.10 -3.27
CA PRO A 129 8.21 -3.17 -1.82
C PRO A 129 9.68 -2.91 -1.43
N PRO A 130 9.93 -2.12 -0.37
CA PRO A 130 11.19 -2.17 0.37
C PRO A 130 11.40 -3.57 0.97
N ALA A 131 12.65 -3.98 1.18
CA ALA A 131 13.01 -5.36 1.53
C ALA A 131 12.24 -5.94 2.73
N GLU A 132 11.99 -5.12 3.76
CA GLU A 132 11.26 -5.50 4.98
C GLU A 132 9.74 -5.68 4.80
N TYR A 133 9.14 -5.20 3.70
CA TYR A 133 7.71 -5.35 3.38
C TYR A 133 7.44 -6.38 2.28
N VAL A 134 8.46 -7.05 1.73
CA VAL A 134 8.29 -7.98 0.60
C VAL A 134 7.32 -9.12 0.93
N GLU A 135 7.42 -9.67 2.14
CA GLU A 135 6.56 -10.76 2.63
C GLU A 135 5.12 -10.27 2.84
N THR A 136 4.94 -9.17 3.58
CA THR A 136 3.64 -8.53 3.82
C THR A 136 2.94 -8.13 2.52
N TYR A 137 3.65 -7.50 1.57
CA TYR A 137 3.12 -7.16 0.25
C TYR A 137 2.73 -8.40 -0.57
N THR A 138 3.51 -9.48 -0.48
CA THR A 138 3.18 -10.73 -1.17
C THR A 138 1.84 -11.29 -0.69
N LEU A 139 1.59 -11.24 0.62
CA LEU A 139 0.32 -11.67 1.22
C LEU A 139 -0.84 -10.72 0.89
N ILE A 140 -0.65 -9.40 0.98
CA ILE A 140 -1.64 -8.39 0.56
C ILE A 140 -2.01 -8.56 -0.93
N LYS A 141 -1.06 -8.94 -1.78
CA LYS A 141 -1.31 -9.25 -3.19
C LYS A 141 -2.14 -10.52 -3.38
N GLN A 142 -1.99 -11.53 -2.52
CA GLN A 142 -2.85 -12.72 -2.53
C GLN A 142 -4.27 -12.38 -2.06
N MET A 143 -4.39 -11.64 -0.95
CA MET A 143 -5.65 -11.11 -0.43
C MET A 143 -6.40 -10.30 -1.49
N TYR A 144 -5.72 -9.40 -2.20
CA TYR A 144 -6.30 -8.60 -3.29
C TYR A 144 -6.96 -9.48 -4.37
N GLY A 145 -6.39 -10.65 -4.66
CA GLY A 145 -6.95 -11.62 -5.60
C GLY A 145 -8.19 -12.36 -5.09
N VAL A 146 -8.31 -12.59 -3.79
CA VAL A 146 -9.51 -13.17 -3.13
C VAL A 146 -10.59 -12.09 -2.99
N TYR A 147 -10.20 -10.92 -2.49
CA TYR A 147 -11.02 -9.71 -2.38
C TYR A 147 -11.72 -9.35 -3.69
N THR A 148 -10.97 -9.24 -4.79
CA THR A 148 -11.54 -8.87 -6.09
C THR A 148 -12.65 -9.83 -6.51
N LYS A 149 -12.45 -11.15 -6.32
CA LYS A 149 -13.45 -12.17 -6.65
C LYS A 149 -14.71 -12.07 -5.79
N MET A 150 -14.59 -11.67 -4.52
CA MET A 150 -15.74 -11.43 -3.63
C MET A 150 -16.52 -10.19 -4.07
N VAL A 151 -15.83 -9.09 -4.40
CA VAL A 151 -16.46 -7.89 -4.96
C VAL A 151 -17.17 -8.22 -6.28
N ASP A 152 -16.57 -9.04 -7.15
CA ASP A 152 -17.20 -9.47 -8.39
C ASP A 152 -18.50 -10.27 -8.13
N GLN A 153 -18.58 -11.04 -7.02
CA GLN A 153 -19.84 -11.71 -6.63
C GLN A 153 -20.88 -10.74 -6.07
N ALA A 154 -20.47 -9.68 -5.37
CA ALA A 154 -21.36 -8.62 -4.89
C ALA A 154 -21.91 -7.73 -6.02
N LEU A 155 -21.10 -7.47 -7.05
CA LEU A 155 -21.48 -6.67 -8.22
C LEU A 155 -22.27 -7.48 -9.25
N SER A 156 -21.92 -8.76 -9.42
CA SER A 156 -22.48 -9.65 -10.45
C SER A 156 -22.54 -11.10 -9.95
N PRO A 157 -23.54 -11.47 -9.15
CA PRO A 157 -23.76 -12.86 -8.75
C PRO A 157 -23.97 -13.75 -9.99
N THR A 158 -23.37 -14.94 -9.97
CA THR A 158 -23.36 -15.87 -11.12
C THR A 158 -23.39 -17.32 -10.66
N GLY A 159 -23.84 -18.23 -11.54
CA GLY A 159 -23.90 -19.67 -11.28
C GLY A 159 -25.26 -20.15 -10.77
N SER A 160 -25.27 -21.28 -10.06
CA SER A 160 -26.42 -21.76 -9.29
C SER A 160 -26.35 -21.22 -7.85
N LEU A 161 -27.47 -21.24 -7.09
CA LEU A 161 -27.43 -20.89 -5.65
C LEU A 161 -26.41 -21.73 -4.87
N ILE A 162 -26.26 -23.01 -5.22
CA ILE A 162 -25.33 -23.94 -4.57
C ILE A 162 -23.88 -23.55 -4.89
N ASP A 163 -23.56 -23.30 -6.16
CA ASP A 163 -22.21 -22.90 -6.58
C ASP A 163 -21.84 -21.51 -6.12
N PHE A 164 -22.79 -20.58 -6.12
CA PHE A 164 -22.63 -19.23 -5.58
C PHE A 164 -22.26 -19.30 -4.10
N ASN A 165 -23.08 -19.97 -3.27
CA ASN A 165 -22.83 -20.12 -1.84
C ASN A 165 -21.52 -20.84 -1.54
N ARG A 166 -21.19 -21.90 -2.28
CA ARG A 166 -19.92 -22.62 -2.13
C ARG A 166 -18.75 -21.69 -2.44
N LYS A 167 -18.75 -21.04 -3.60
CA LYS A 167 -17.69 -20.12 -4.04
C LYS A 167 -17.50 -18.96 -3.06
N THR A 168 -18.57 -18.40 -2.51
CA THR A 168 -18.49 -17.25 -1.61
C THR A 168 -18.02 -17.64 -0.21
N ASN A 169 -18.45 -18.80 0.30
CA ASN A 169 -17.88 -19.39 1.52
C ASN A 169 -16.39 -19.73 1.35
N ASP A 170 -16.00 -20.36 0.22
CA ASP A 170 -14.61 -20.68 -0.10
C ASP A 170 -13.74 -19.41 -0.12
N LEU A 171 -14.24 -18.31 -0.70
CA LEU A 171 -13.56 -17.00 -0.70
C LEU A 171 -13.50 -16.37 0.70
N TYR A 172 -14.54 -16.53 1.52
CA TYR A 172 -14.58 -16.03 2.90
C TYR A 172 -13.50 -16.70 3.77
N SER A 173 -13.47 -18.04 3.81
CA SER A 173 -12.46 -18.77 4.57
C SER A 173 -11.03 -18.55 4.07
N GLN A 174 -10.82 -18.41 2.76
CA GLN A 174 -9.50 -18.02 2.21
C GLN A 174 -9.05 -16.64 2.67
N PHE A 175 -9.96 -15.67 2.71
CA PHE A 175 -9.62 -14.30 3.12
C PHE A 175 -9.36 -14.20 4.62
N GLU A 176 -10.14 -14.88 5.47
CA GLU A 176 -9.88 -14.95 6.92
C GLU A 176 -8.51 -15.57 7.21
N GLN A 177 -8.17 -16.70 6.58
CA GLN A 177 -6.86 -17.34 6.75
C GLN A 177 -5.71 -16.38 6.38
N GLN A 178 -5.84 -15.65 5.27
CA GLN A 178 -4.84 -14.68 4.83
C GLN A 178 -4.76 -13.45 5.76
N GLN A 179 -5.89 -13.04 6.35
CA GLN A 179 -5.93 -11.96 7.33
C GLN A 179 -5.25 -12.36 8.65
N GLU A 180 -5.42 -13.61 9.11
CA GLU A 180 -4.69 -14.14 10.28
C GLU A 180 -3.18 -14.18 10.01
N GLU A 181 -2.76 -14.70 8.85
CA GLU A 181 -1.37 -14.72 8.40
C GLU A 181 -0.79 -13.29 8.31
N LEU A 182 -1.59 -12.32 7.89
CA LEU A 182 -1.18 -10.92 7.76
C LEU A 182 -0.84 -10.33 9.12
N LEU A 183 -1.70 -10.51 10.13
CA LEU A 183 -1.50 -10.00 11.48
C LEU A 183 -0.20 -10.54 12.11
N ILE A 184 0.16 -11.79 11.82
CA ILE A 184 1.42 -12.40 12.23
C ILE A 184 2.61 -11.74 11.51
N THR A 185 2.50 -11.60 10.18
CA THR A 185 3.55 -11.14 9.25
C THR A 185 3.74 -9.61 9.20
N LEU A 186 2.93 -8.83 9.92
CA LEU A 186 3.12 -7.37 10.02
C LEU A 186 4.51 -7.02 10.60
N PRO A 187 5.30 -6.14 9.95
CA PRO A 187 6.57 -5.64 10.49
C PRO A 187 6.37 -4.85 11.79
N ALA A 188 7.42 -4.77 12.61
CA ALA A 188 7.37 -4.10 13.90
C ALA A 188 6.94 -2.61 13.82
N ASP A 189 7.32 -1.92 12.75
CA ASP A 189 6.95 -0.52 12.50
C ASP A 189 5.43 -0.37 12.29
N ILE A 190 4.76 -1.32 11.61
CA ILE A 190 3.30 -1.31 11.42
C ILE A 190 2.57 -1.79 12.69
N LYS A 191 3.14 -2.75 13.43
CA LYS A 191 2.58 -3.18 14.73
C LYS A 191 2.51 -2.01 15.72
N LYS A 192 3.55 -1.17 15.79
CA LYS A 192 3.52 0.08 16.59
C LYS A 192 2.46 1.06 16.13
N LEU A 193 2.32 1.31 14.82
CA LEU A 193 1.26 2.19 14.29
C LEU A 193 -0.15 1.70 14.68
N LYS A 194 -0.35 0.38 14.76
CA LYS A 194 -1.60 -0.22 15.26
C LYS A 194 -1.79 0.02 16.76
N GLU A 195 -0.75 -0.25 17.56
CA GLU A 195 -0.74 -0.05 19.02
C GLU A 195 -1.02 1.43 19.39
N ASP A 196 -0.36 2.37 18.71
CA ASP A 196 -0.56 3.81 18.88
C ASP A 196 -2.00 4.23 18.51
N TYR A 197 -2.55 3.72 17.40
CA TYR A 197 -3.94 4.01 17.00
C TYR A 197 -4.97 3.41 17.97
N GLU A 198 -4.76 2.19 18.44
CA GLU A 198 -5.65 1.53 19.40
C GLU A 198 -5.66 2.28 20.74
N LYS A 199 -4.49 2.71 21.23
CA LYS A 199 -4.35 3.53 22.44
C LYS A 199 -5.04 4.89 22.31
N ASN A 200 -4.79 5.65 21.25
CA ASN A 200 -5.42 6.96 21.05
C ASN A 200 -6.96 6.85 20.98
N LYS A 201 -7.48 5.77 20.38
CA LYS A 201 -8.91 5.47 20.29
C LYS A 201 -9.54 5.02 21.61
N GLU A 202 -8.74 4.57 22.58
CA GLU A 202 -9.19 4.32 23.95
C GLU A 202 -9.23 5.64 24.73
N GLU A 203 -8.23 6.50 24.57
CA GLU A 203 -8.18 7.85 25.16
C GLU A 203 -9.37 8.72 24.69
N GLU A 204 -9.66 8.79 23.39
CA GLU A 204 -10.84 9.50 22.84
C GLU A 204 -12.17 9.01 23.46
N LYS A 205 -12.29 7.71 23.76
CA LYS A 205 -13.50 7.13 24.38
C LYS A 205 -13.58 7.34 25.90
N GLU A 206 -12.47 7.68 26.55
CA GLU A 206 -12.47 8.05 27.96
C GLU A 206 -12.83 9.55 28.08
N GLU A 207 -12.27 10.40 27.22
CA GLU A 207 -12.65 11.82 27.11
C GLU A 207 -14.15 11.99 26.77
N GLU A 208 -14.70 11.27 25.78
CA GLU A 208 -16.14 11.31 25.48
C GLU A 208 -17.02 10.89 26.68
N LYS A 209 -16.55 9.98 27.55
CA LYS A 209 -17.31 9.54 28.73
C LYS A 209 -17.28 10.57 29.85
N GLU A 210 -16.16 11.23 30.09
CA GLU A 210 -16.09 12.31 31.08
C GLU A 210 -17.02 13.46 30.67
N ILE A 211 -17.00 13.87 29.39
CA ILE A 211 -17.84 14.95 28.86
C ILE A 211 -19.35 14.67 28.95
N ILE A 212 -19.77 13.39 28.95
CA ILE A 212 -21.19 12.99 29.05
C ILE A 212 -21.61 12.79 30.52
N SER A 213 -20.69 12.89 31.49
CA SER A 213 -20.94 12.64 32.91
C SER A 213 -21.15 13.89 33.79
N ASP A 214 -20.95 15.09 33.22
CA ASP A 214 -21.21 16.41 33.82
C ASP A 214 -22.54 17.05 33.34
#